data_AF-A0A7C1QEK8-F1
#
_entry.id   AF-A0A7C1QEK8-F1
#
_cell.length_a   1.000
_cell.length_b   1.000
_cell.length_c   1.000
_cell.angle_alpha   90.00
_cell.angle_beta   90.00
_cell.angle_gamma   90.00
#
_symmetry.space_group_name_H-M   'P 1'
#
loop_
_entity.id
_entity.type
_entity.pdbx_description
1 polymer ?
#
loop_
_entity_poly.entity_id
_entity_poly.type
_entity_poly.pdbx_seq_one_letter_code
_entity_poly.pdbx_strand_id
1 'polypeptide(L)'
;MSKILYFLIIVTLVASCKDAVSDTATIHESRWEDVRDSLPSKIRVDAKAKTILNDWLEYNALEKSFDKMYTSEFIEDFELVMDEMVENQKKMEIGEYPEKFDIQQIKGRQKVFKTYILKTKGDLEYRQNPKESMLQMITAFNDLRNQFNVVINNTLPDELLANEEN
;
A
#
# COMPACT_ATOMS: atom_id res chain seq x y z
N MET A 1 48.81 19.16 -24.54
CA MET A 1 47.54 19.20 -23.78
C MET A 1 46.48 18.22 -24.31
N SER A 2 46.42 17.88 -25.61
CA SER A 2 45.44 16.89 -26.13
C SER A 2 45.62 15.44 -25.68
N LYS A 3 46.84 14.99 -25.32
CA LYS A 3 47.09 13.60 -24.90
C LYS A 3 46.50 13.27 -23.52
N ILE A 4 46.42 14.27 -22.63
CA ILE A 4 45.81 14.13 -21.30
C ILE A 4 44.29 14.05 -21.41
N LEU A 5 43.69 14.84 -22.31
CA LEU A 5 42.25 14.79 -22.60
C LEU A 5 41.79 13.43 -23.12
N TYR A 6 42.58 12.78 -23.97
CA TYR A 6 42.29 11.41 -24.43
C TYR A 6 42.33 10.38 -23.30
N PHE A 7 43.29 10.51 -22.38
CA PHE A 7 43.38 9.60 -21.23
C PHE A 7 42.19 9.77 -20.28
N LEU A 8 41.71 11.01 -20.12
CA LEU A 8 40.59 11.33 -19.24
C LEU A 8 39.25 10.81 -19.79
N ILE A 9 39.06 10.82 -21.12
CA ILE A 9 37.89 10.23 -21.79
C ILE A 9 37.89 8.70 -21.71
N ILE A 10 39.06 8.07 -21.79
CA ILE A 10 39.17 6.61 -21.65
C ILE A 10 38.84 6.19 -20.21
N VAL A 11 39.34 6.93 -19.20
CA VAL A 11 39.07 6.64 -17.78
C VAL A 11 37.58 6.78 -17.43
N THR A 12 36.87 7.77 -17.98
CA THR A 12 35.42 7.91 -17.75
C THR A 12 34.60 6.81 -18.42
N LEU A 13 35.03 6.28 -19.56
CA LEU A 13 34.37 5.16 -20.24
C LEU A 13 34.52 3.84 -19.46
N VAL A 14 35.66 3.55 -18.85
CA VAL A 14 35.83 2.34 -18.02
C VAL A 14 35.13 2.46 -16.66
N ALA A 15 35.05 3.66 -16.08
CA ALA A 15 34.34 3.90 -14.82
C ALA A 15 32.80 3.87 -14.96
N SER A 16 32.27 3.89 -16.19
CA SER A 16 30.83 3.75 -16.44
C SER A 16 30.35 2.29 -16.37
N CYS A 17 31.24 1.30 -16.37
CA CYS A 17 30.95 -0.05 -15.87
C CYS A 17 31.07 -0.03 -14.34
N LYS A 18 30.28 0.81 -13.69
CA LYS A 18 29.96 0.63 -12.29
C LYS A 18 28.91 -0.47 -12.30
N ASP A 19 29.26 -1.61 -11.69
CA ASP A 19 28.38 -2.76 -11.57
C ASP A 19 26.95 -2.29 -11.36
N ALA A 20 26.04 -2.68 -12.26
CA ALA A 20 24.65 -2.72 -11.88
C ALA A 20 24.65 -3.50 -10.57
N VAL A 21 24.21 -2.87 -9.49
CA VAL A 21 23.93 -3.58 -8.24
C VAL A 21 22.97 -4.68 -8.67
N SER A 22 23.52 -5.87 -8.90
CA SER A 22 22.72 -7.04 -9.06
C SER A 22 22.22 -7.27 -7.65
N ASP A 23 21.05 -6.69 -7.36
CA ASP A 23 20.12 -7.29 -6.43
C ASP A 23 19.63 -8.61 -7.04
N THR A 24 20.57 -9.49 -7.40
CA THR A 24 20.44 -10.92 -7.25
C THR A 24 20.64 -11.21 -5.76
N ALA A 25 19.81 -10.58 -4.92
CA ALA A 25 19.34 -11.23 -3.72
C ALA A 25 18.63 -12.48 -4.25
N THR A 26 19.41 -13.55 -4.30
CA THR A 26 18.93 -14.90 -4.55
C THR A 26 17.70 -15.11 -3.69
N ILE A 27 16.65 -15.61 -4.33
CA ILE A 27 15.39 -16.02 -3.70
C ILE A 27 15.71 -17.16 -2.72
N HIS A 28 16.18 -16.80 -1.53
CA HIS A 28 16.35 -17.60 -0.33
C HIS A 28 16.67 -16.58 0.77
N GLU A 29 15.79 -16.26 1.72
CA GLU A 29 15.60 -17.11 2.89
C GLU A 29 14.43 -16.64 3.79
N SER A 30 13.38 -16.00 3.26
CA SER A 30 12.11 -15.94 4.01
C SER A 30 11.14 -16.88 3.35
N ARG A 31 10.83 -17.98 4.03
CA ARG A 31 9.71 -18.82 3.61
C ARG A 31 8.45 -17.95 3.61
N TRP A 32 7.59 -18.15 2.63
CA TRP A 32 6.34 -17.39 2.54
C TRP A 32 5.54 -17.46 3.85
N GLU A 33 5.58 -18.63 4.50
CA GLU A 33 5.00 -18.87 5.82
C GLU A 33 5.61 -17.95 6.90
N ASP A 34 6.93 -17.75 6.92
CA ASP A 34 7.61 -16.87 7.88
C ASP A 34 7.23 -15.39 7.68
N VAL A 35 7.00 -14.99 6.42
CA VAL A 35 6.52 -13.63 6.09
C VAL A 35 5.10 -13.47 6.63
N ARG A 36 4.19 -14.37 6.25
CA ARG A 36 2.78 -14.35 6.64
C ARG A 36 2.57 -14.36 8.15
N ASP A 37 3.27 -15.24 8.87
CA ASP A 37 3.09 -15.42 10.30
C ASP A 37 3.63 -14.22 11.11
N SER A 38 4.46 -13.38 10.50
CA SER A 38 4.99 -12.15 11.09
C SER A 38 4.15 -10.89 10.82
N LEU A 39 3.04 -11.02 10.07
CA LEU A 39 2.25 -9.86 9.67
C LEU A 39 1.46 -9.28 10.85
N PRO A 40 1.47 -7.95 11.02
CA PRO A 40 0.69 -7.29 12.06
C PRO A 40 -0.81 -7.47 11.81
N SER A 41 -1.60 -7.54 12.88
CA SER A 41 -3.04 -7.70 12.75
C SER A 41 -3.72 -6.42 12.24
N LYS A 42 -4.82 -6.61 11.53
CA LYS A 42 -5.76 -5.55 11.20
C LYS A 42 -6.38 -4.95 12.48
N ILE A 43 -6.44 -3.62 12.59
CA ILE A 43 -7.01 -2.96 13.78
C ILE A 43 -8.52 -3.18 13.89
N ARG A 44 -9.19 -2.70 14.94
CA ARG A 44 -10.66 -2.73 15.02
C ARG A 44 -11.26 -1.40 14.59
N VAL A 45 -12.36 -1.44 13.85
CA VAL A 45 -13.18 -0.26 13.55
C VAL A 45 -14.26 -0.10 14.64
N ASP A 46 -14.55 1.15 15.00
CA ASP A 46 -15.61 1.54 15.93
C ASP A 46 -16.97 1.02 15.45
N ALA A 47 -17.85 0.65 16.39
CA ALA A 47 -19.16 0.10 16.05
C ALA A 47 -20.02 1.05 15.20
N LYS A 48 -19.96 2.37 15.48
CA LYS A 48 -20.70 3.38 14.71
C LYS A 48 -20.15 3.56 13.30
N ALA A 49 -18.82 3.57 13.17
CA ALA A 49 -18.16 3.60 11.86
C ALA A 49 -18.49 2.34 11.05
N LYS A 50 -18.46 1.18 11.71
CA LYS A 50 -18.76 -0.11 11.09
C LYS A 50 -20.16 -0.18 10.50
N THR A 51 -21.17 0.42 11.13
CA THR A 51 -22.53 0.49 10.57
C THR A 51 -22.53 1.13 9.19
N ILE A 52 -21.82 2.26 9.01
CA ILE A 52 -21.72 2.95 7.71
C ILE A 52 -20.90 2.13 6.71
N LEU A 53 -19.78 1.56 7.15
CA LEU A 53 -18.90 0.78 6.28
C LEU A 53 -19.57 -0.52 5.77
N ASN A 54 -20.43 -1.15 6.56
CA ASN A 54 -21.14 -2.37 6.15
C ASN A 54 -22.07 -2.15 4.94
N ASP A 55 -22.56 -0.93 4.73
CA ASP A 55 -23.42 -0.59 3.59
C ASP A 55 -22.61 -0.14 2.36
N TRP A 56 -21.32 0.17 2.54
CA TRP A 56 -20.43 0.59 1.47
C TRP A 56 -19.82 -0.62 0.74
N LEU A 57 -20.45 -1.02 -0.36
CA LEU A 57 -20.13 -2.24 -1.10
C LEU A 57 -18.66 -2.30 -1.56
N GLU A 58 -18.14 -1.20 -2.08
CA GLU A 58 -16.78 -1.11 -2.62
C GLU A 58 -15.74 -1.28 -1.51
N TYR A 59 -15.93 -0.61 -0.37
CA TYR A 59 -15.05 -0.77 0.78
C TYR A 59 -15.10 -2.21 1.32
N ASN A 60 -16.29 -2.81 1.40
CA ASN A 60 -16.42 -4.20 1.87
C ASN A 60 -15.75 -5.20 0.93
N ALA A 61 -15.83 -4.98 -0.38
CA ALA A 61 -15.10 -5.80 -1.35
C ALA A 61 -13.59 -5.69 -1.15
N LEU A 62 -13.10 -4.46 -0.98
CA LEU A 62 -11.69 -4.20 -0.68
C LEU A 62 -11.25 -4.84 0.64
N GLU A 63 -12.00 -4.68 1.73
CA GLU A 63 -11.68 -5.26 3.03
C GLU A 63 -11.66 -6.79 2.97
N LYS A 64 -12.62 -7.42 2.27
CA LYS A 64 -12.62 -8.86 2.05
C LYS A 64 -11.39 -9.33 1.28
N SER A 65 -11.00 -8.62 0.22
CA SER A 65 -9.76 -8.95 -0.50
C SER A 65 -8.53 -8.79 0.37
N PHE A 66 -8.49 -7.76 1.23
CA PHE A 66 -7.41 -7.57 2.20
C PHE A 66 -7.32 -8.74 3.19
N ASP A 67 -8.45 -9.23 3.70
CA ASP A 67 -8.47 -10.32 4.66
C ASP A 67 -7.97 -11.65 4.07
N LYS A 68 -8.15 -11.88 2.76
CA LYS A 68 -7.65 -13.08 2.06
C LYS A 68 -6.13 -13.21 2.14
N MET A 69 -5.37 -12.11 2.24
CA MET A 69 -3.91 -12.15 2.40
C MET A 69 -3.49 -13.01 3.59
N TYR A 70 -4.19 -12.91 4.73
CA TYR A 70 -3.85 -13.67 5.93
C TYR A 70 -4.12 -15.17 5.79
N THR A 71 -4.87 -15.56 4.77
CA THR A 71 -5.24 -16.95 4.49
C THR A 71 -4.54 -17.55 3.27
N SER A 72 -3.74 -16.76 2.53
CA SER A 72 -2.98 -17.24 1.38
C SER A 72 -1.90 -18.22 1.82
N GLU A 73 -2.00 -19.48 1.37
CA GLU A 73 -1.04 -20.54 1.70
C GLU A 73 0.23 -20.45 0.87
N PHE A 74 0.10 -20.00 -0.38
CA PHE A 74 1.20 -19.86 -1.33
C PHE A 74 1.36 -18.42 -1.82
N ILE A 75 2.55 -18.09 -2.31
CA ILE A 75 2.84 -16.74 -2.84
C ILE A 75 2.04 -16.46 -4.11
N GLU A 76 1.78 -17.49 -4.92
CA GLU A 76 0.96 -17.40 -6.14
C GLU A 76 -0.51 -17.09 -5.80
N ASP A 77 -1.04 -17.62 -4.68
CA ASP A 77 -2.38 -17.23 -4.21
C ASP A 77 -2.39 -15.76 -3.79
N PHE A 78 -1.30 -15.29 -3.17
CA PHE A 78 -1.17 -13.91 -2.77
C PHE A 78 -1.09 -12.96 -3.97
N GLU A 79 -0.42 -13.34 -5.06
CA GLU A 79 -0.44 -12.57 -6.32
C GLU A 79 -1.87 -12.35 -6.84
N LEU A 80 -2.71 -13.38 -6.83
CA LEU A 80 -4.11 -13.28 -7.22
C LEU A 80 -4.91 -12.36 -6.28
N VAL A 81 -4.64 -12.43 -4.97
CA VAL A 81 -5.23 -11.52 -3.98
C VAL A 81 -4.82 -10.07 -4.25
N MET A 82 -3.57 -9.82 -4.64
CA MET A 82 -3.10 -8.49 -4.99
C MET A 82 -3.81 -7.91 -6.20
N ASP A 83 -4.05 -8.71 -7.24
CA ASP A 83 -4.84 -8.28 -8.41
C ASP A 83 -6.28 -7.93 -8.01
N GLU A 84 -6.91 -8.74 -7.17
CA GLU A 84 -8.24 -8.45 -6.63
C GLU A 84 -8.25 -7.14 -5.83
N MET A 85 -7.27 -6.90 -4.96
CA MET A 85 -7.15 -5.65 -4.20
C MET A 85 -6.97 -4.43 -5.11
N VAL A 86 -6.18 -4.54 -6.18
CA VAL A 86 -5.98 -3.44 -7.16
C VAL A 86 -7.31 -3.09 -7.83
N GLU A 87 -8.09 -4.08 -8.26
CA GLU A 87 -9.38 -3.84 -8.89
C GLU A 87 -10.42 -3.28 -7.90
N ASN A 88 -10.46 -3.78 -6.67
CA ASN A 88 -11.35 -3.27 -5.64
C ASN A 88 -10.98 -1.84 -5.22
N GLN A 89 -9.69 -1.48 -5.19
CA GLN A 89 -9.26 -0.10 -4.99
C GLN A 89 -9.77 0.84 -6.08
N LYS A 90 -9.65 0.44 -7.34
CA LYS A 90 -10.16 1.24 -8.47
C LYS A 90 -11.67 1.47 -8.34
N LYS A 91 -12.42 0.42 -8.03
CA LYS A 91 -13.88 0.50 -7.83
C LYS A 91 -14.25 1.44 -6.68
N MET A 92 -13.55 1.34 -5.54
CA MET A 92 -13.77 2.23 -4.40
C MET A 92 -13.42 3.69 -4.73
N GLU A 93 -12.37 3.95 -5.52
CA GLU A 93 -11.94 5.30 -5.89
C GLU A 93 -12.93 6.01 -6.84
N ILE A 94 -13.56 5.27 -7.76
CA ILE A 94 -14.57 5.82 -8.68
C ILE A 94 -16.00 5.76 -8.11
N GLY A 95 -16.19 4.97 -7.06
CA GLY A 95 -17.49 4.77 -6.41
C GLY A 95 -17.94 5.97 -5.60
N GLU A 96 -19.18 5.92 -5.16
CA GLU A 96 -19.74 6.94 -4.26
C GLU A 96 -19.31 6.64 -2.82
N TYR A 97 -18.74 7.66 -2.17
CA TYR A 97 -18.33 7.56 -0.78
C TYR A 97 -19.55 7.88 0.10
N PRO A 98 -19.74 7.17 1.23
CA PRO A 98 -20.72 7.60 2.21
C PRO A 98 -20.44 9.05 2.62
N GLU A 99 -21.48 9.89 2.70
CA GLU A 99 -21.36 11.35 2.94
C GLU A 99 -20.36 11.69 4.06
N LYS A 100 -20.45 10.97 5.19
CA LYS A 100 -19.57 11.19 6.36
C LYS A 100 -18.09 10.85 6.11
N PHE A 101 -17.80 10.01 5.13
CA PHE A 101 -16.46 9.60 4.74
C PHE A 101 -16.02 10.18 3.39
N ASP A 102 -16.86 10.99 2.75
CA ASP A 102 -16.55 11.69 1.51
C ASP A 102 -15.69 12.95 1.76
N ILE A 103 -14.54 12.75 2.42
CA ILE A 103 -13.64 13.82 2.84
C ILE A 103 -12.20 13.52 2.38
N GLN A 104 -11.39 14.57 2.22
CA GLN A 104 -10.03 14.45 1.69
C GLN A 104 -9.11 13.59 2.58
N GLN A 105 -9.34 13.56 3.89
CA GLN A 105 -8.56 12.76 4.83
C GLN A 105 -8.75 11.25 4.58
N ILE A 106 -9.96 10.81 4.21
CA ILE A 106 -10.24 9.42 3.85
C ILE A 106 -9.65 9.10 2.48
N LYS A 107 -9.94 9.92 1.47
CA LYS A 107 -9.43 9.75 0.10
C LYS A 107 -7.90 9.74 0.04
N GLY A 108 -7.26 10.61 0.81
CA GLY A 108 -5.80 10.69 0.94
C GLY A 108 -5.21 9.39 1.49
N ARG A 109 -5.78 8.84 2.57
CA ARG A 109 -5.31 7.57 3.15
C ARG A 109 -5.57 6.38 2.24
N GLN A 110 -6.69 6.36 1.52
CA GLN A 110 -6.93 5.36 0.50
C GLN A 110 -5.87 5.40 -0.61
N LYS A 111 -5.48 6.60 -1.08
CA LYS A 111 -4.39 6.75 -2.07
C LYS A 111 -3.06 6.20 -1.54
N VAL A 112 -2.71 6.50 -0.29
CA VAL A 112 -1.50 5.93 0.35
C VAL A 112 -1.58 4.41 0.41
N PHE A 113 -2.72 3.84 0.80
CA PHE A 113 -2.93 2.40 0.80
C PHE A 113 -2.81 1.79 -0.61
N LYS A 114 -3.41 2.42 -1.63
CA LYS A 114 -3.26 2.04 -3.04
C LYS A 114 -1.80 2.06 -3.51
N THR A 115 -1.01 3.04 -3.10
CA THR A 115 0.42 3.09 -3.41
C THR A 115 1.14 1.85 -2.90
N TYR A 116 0.89 1.43 -1.66
CA TYR A 116 1.55 0.25 -1.11
C TYR A 116 0.99 -1.08 -1.64
N ILE A 117 -0.27 -1.13 -2.07
CA ILE A 117 -0.80 -2.25 -2.88
C ILE A 117 0.03 -2.40 -4.15
N LEU A 118 0.21 -1.32 -4.92
CA LEU A 118 0.96 -1.35 -6.18
C LEU A 118 2.44 -1.66 -5.97
N LYS A 119 3.04 -1.15 -4.89
CA LYS A 119 4.42 -1.49 -4.51
C LYS A 119 4.56 -2.99 -4.22
N THR A 120 3.67 -3.55 -3.38
CA THR A 120 3.69 -4.97 -3.04
C THR A 120 3.51 -5.85 -4.27
N LYS A 121 2.58 -5.48 -5.16
CA LYS A 121 2.41 -6.16 -6.46
C LYS A 121 3.69 -6.10 -7.31
N GLY A 122 4.34 -4.94 -7.37
CA GLY A 122 5.61 -4.79 -8.08
C GLY A 122 6.69 -5.71 -7.52
N ASP A 123 6.83 -5.78 -6.20
CA ASP A 123 7.81 -6.68 -5.55
C ASP A 123 7.54 -8.14 -5.95
N LEU A 124 6.28 -8.58 -5.98
CA LEU A 124 5.91 -9.93 -6.45
C LEU A 124 6.25 -10.14 -7.93
N GLU A 125 5.86 -9.21 -8.81
CA GLU A 125 6.09 -9.30 -10.27
C GLU A 125 7.59 -9.40 -10.61
N TYR A 126 8.43 -8.68 -9.87
CA TYR A 126 9.89 -8.72 -10.01
C TYR A 126 10.56 -9.80 -9.13
N ARG A 127 9.78 -10.67 -8.48
CA ARG A 127 10.25 -11.77 -7.62
C ARG A 127 11.18 -11.31 -6.49
N GLN A 128 10.91 -10.12 -5.97
CA GLN A 128 11.56 -9.54 -4.80
C GLN A 128 10.84 -9.98 -3.52
N ASN A 129 11.50 -9.85 -2.36
CA ASN A 129 10.87 -10.16 -1.08
C ASN A 129 9.81 -9.09 -0.74
N PRO A 130 8.51 -9.44 -0.68
CA PRO A 130 7.44 -8.47 -0.48
C PRO A 130 7.24 -8.08 0.99
N LYS A 131 8.02 -8.63 1.94
CA LYS A 131 7.76 -8.45 3.38
C LYS A 131 7.63 -6.98 3.79
N GLU A 132 8.57 -6.13 3.36
CA GLU A 132 8.57 -4.71 3.74
C GLU A 132 7.39 -3.95 3.11
N SER A 133 7.09 -4.18 1.84
CA SER A 133 5.95 -3.54 1.18
C SER A 133 4.61 -4.01 1.74
N MET A 134 4.50 -5.29 2.14
CA MET A 134 3.34 -5.82 2.86
C MET A 134 3.16 -5.14 4.22
N LEU A 135 4.23 -4.95 5.01
CA LEU A 135 4.15 -4.24 6.29
C LEU A 135 3.65 -2.80 6.10
N GLN A 136 4.18 -2.11 5.09
CA GLN A 136 3.75 -0.75 4.74
C GLN A 136 2.29 -0.72 4.28
N MET A 137 1.87 -1.71 3.51
CA MET A 137 0.50 -1.84 3.04
C MET A 137 -0.49 -2.08 4.18
N ILE A 138 -0.18 -2.99 5.11
CA ILE A 138 -1.02 -3.25 6.28
C ILE A 138 -1.10 -2.02 7.18
N THR A 139 0.01 -1.32 7.36
CA THR A 139 0.06 -0.05 8.12
C THR A 139 -0.85 0.99 7.49
N ALA A 140 -0.77 1.19 6.17
CA ALA A 140 -1.61 2.14 5.46
C ALA A 140 -3.10 1.77 5.52
N PHE A 141 -3.44 0.47 5.46
CA PHE A 141 -4.83 0.03 5.63
C PHE A 141 -5.35 0.26 7.06
N ASN A 142 -4.50 0.01 8.06
CA ASN A 142 -4.83 0.30 9.44
C ASN A 142 -5.00 1.80 9.68
N ASP A 143 -4.17 2.64 9.08
CA ASP A 143 -4.32 4.09 9.12
C ASP A 143 -5.64 4.57 8.51
N LEU A 144 -6.02 4.03 7.35
CA LEU A 144 -7.32 4.30 6.74
C LEU A 144 -8.45 3.91 7.70
N ARG A 145 -8.37 2.71 8.29
CA ARG A 145 -9.39 2.21 9.22
C ARG A 145 -9.47 3.03 10.51
N ASN A 146 -8.33 3.51 10.99
CA ASN A 146 -8.29 4.39 12.15
C ASN A 146 -8.91 5.75 11.83
N GLN A 147 -8.72 6.26 10.62
CA GLN A 147 -9.33 7.52 10.21
C GLN A 147 -10.86 7.46 10.23
N PHE A 148 -11.48 6.34 9.88
CA PHE A 148 -12.94 6.18 10.07
C PHE A 148 -13.34 6.35 11.53
N ASN A 149 -12.57 5.77 12.46
CA ASN A 149 -12.82 5.92 13.90
C ASN A 149 -12.68 7.38 14.35
N VAL A 150 -11.66 8.08 13.87
CA VAL A 150 -11.42 9.49 14.18
C VAL A 150 -12.56 10.36 13.67
N VAL A 151 -12.99 10.17 12.41
CA VAL A 151 -14.08 10.95 11.80
C VAL A 151 -15.40 10.76 12.54
N ILE A 152 -15.69 9.55 13.00
CA ILE A 152 -16.93 9.26 13.74
C ILE A 152 -16.91 9.82 15.16
N ASN A 153 -15.75 9.83 15.81
CA ASN A 153 -15.62 10.26 17.19
C ASN A 153 -15.21 11.73 17.32
N ASN A 154 -14.99 12.44 16.22
CA ASN A 154 -14.71 13.86 16.26
C ASN A 154 -15.95 14.63 16.73
N THR A 155 -15.79 15.41 17.80
CA THR A 155 -16.84 16.24 18.41
C THR A 155 -16.67 17.71 18.08
N LEU A 156 -15.67 18.08 17.26
CA LEU A 156 -15.50 19.46 16.83
C LEU A 156 -16.67 19.88 15.93
N PRO A 157 -17.26 21.07 16.17
CA PRO A 157 -18.28 21.62 15.29
C PRO A 157 -17.79 21.75 13.85
N ASP A 158 -18.64 21.40 12.88
CA ASP A 158 -18.33 21.46 11.44
C ASP A 158 -17.89 22.87 11.00
N GLU A 159 -18.40 23.91 11.68
CA GLU A 159 -18.05 25.32 11.48
C GLU A 159 -16.56 25.63 11.70
N LEU A 160 -15.88 24.87 12.57
CA LEU A 160 -14.43 25.04 12.81
C LEU A 160 -13.58 24.30 11.78
N LEU A 161 -14.13 23.30 11.10
CA LEU A 161 -13.46 22.53 10.05
C LEU A 161 -13.49 23.26 8.69
N ALA A 162 -14.49 24.11 8.46
CA ALA A 162 -14.67 24.86 7.20
C ALA A 162 -13.70 26.06 7.03
N ASN A 163 -13.01 26.49 8.09
CA ASN A 163 -12.16 27.70 8.08
C ASN A 163 -10.70 27.46 7.65
N GLU A 164 -10.34 26.23 7.25
CA GLU A 164 -8.98 25.89 6.77
C GLU A 164 -8.82 25.94 5.24
N GLU A 165 -9.83 26.39 4.49
CA GLU A 165 -9.68 26.79 3.08
C GLU A 165 -9.27 28.27 2.99
N ASN A 166 -7.98 28.57 3.16
CA ASN A 166 -7.37 29.86 2.79
C ASN A 166 -6.12 29.63 1.94
#